data_AF-X1LE73-F1
#
_entry.id   AF-X1LE73-F1
#
_cell.length_a   1.000
_cell.length_b   1.000
_cell.length_c   1.000
_cell.angle_alpha   90.00
_cell.angle_beta   90.00
_cell.angle_gamma   90.00
#
_symmetry.space_group_name_H-M   'P 1'
#
loop_
_entity.id
_entity.type
_entity.pdbx_description
1 polymer ?
#
loop_
_entity_poly.entity_id
_entity_poly.type
_entity_poly.pdbx_seq_one_letter_code
_entity_poly.pdbx_strand_id
1 'polypeptide(L)' 'MPVKFKRGIFKSGDSFRVTIPMEIVRALDLKEKEKLSIWLDNSHIIMEKVKKKEQ' A
#
# COMPACT_ATOMS: atom_id res chain seq x y z
N MET A 1 -12.92 6.77 9.44
CA MET A 1 -12.11 7.96 9.79
C MET A 1 -10.83 7.90 8.96
N PRO A 2 -10.53 8.89 8.10
CA PRO A 2 -9.30 8.86 7.31
C PRO A 2 -8.10 9.09 8.25
N VAL A 3 -7.21 8.10 8.33
CA VAL A 3 -6.00 8.17 9.14
C VAL A 3 -4.84 8.56 8.22
N LYS A 4 -4.17 9.68 8.50
CA LYS A 4 -3.06 10.19 7.68
C LYS A 4 -1.75 10.10 8.45
N PHE A 5 -0.75 9.49 7.83
CA PHE A 5 0.58 9.33 8.40
C PHE A 5 1.60 10.02 7.51
N LYS A 6 2.63 10.63 8.12
CA LYS A 6 3.85 11.04 7.41
C LYS A 6 4.88 9.92 7.56
N ARG A 7 5.49 9.48 6.46
CA ARG A 7 6.51 8.42 6.44
C ARG A 7 7.64 8.81 5.50
N GLY A 8 8.86 8.44 5.87
CA GLY A 8 10.01 8.50 4.97
C GLY A 8 9.96 7.38 3.94
N ILE A 9 10.52 7.63 2.77
CA ILE A 9 10.80 6.60 1.77
C ILE A 9 12.25 6.15 1.91
N PHE A 10 12.50 4.87 1.69
CA PHE A 10 13.84 4.27 1.81
C PHE A 10 14.20 3.54 0.53
N LYS A 11 15.43 3.66 0.06
CA LYS A 11 15.92 2.91 -1.09
C LYS A 11 16.02 1.42 -0.74
N SER A 12 15.59 0.57 -1.65
CA SER A 12 15.65 -0.89 -1.56
C SER A 12 15.96 -1.45 -2.94
N GLY A 13 17.23 -1.81 -3.17
CA GLY A 13 17.69 -2.20 -4.50
C GLY A 13 17.57 -1.05 -5.50
N ASP A 14 16.83 -1.30 -6.58
CA ASP A 14 16.52 -0.37 -7.67
C ASP A 14 15.22 0.42 -7.45
N SER A 15 14.52 0.22 -6.32
CA SER A 15 13.24 0.84 -6.02
C SER A 15 13.23 1.56 -4.66
N PHE A 16 12.12 2.24 -4.36
CA PHE A 16 11.86 2.80 -3.03
C PHE A 16 10.76 2.01 -2.33
N ARG A 17 10.90 1.86 -1.01
CA ARG A 17 9.87 1.27 -0.15
C ARG A 17 9.39 2.30 0.88
N VAL A 18 8.11 2.19 1.22
CA VAL A 18 7.49 2.89 2.34
C VAL A 18 6.91 1.86 3.31
N THR A 19 7.05 2.11 4.61
CA THR A 19 6.43 1.27 5.63
C THR A 19 4.95 1.61 5.75
N ILE A 20 4.08 0.62 5.55
CA ILE A 20 2.64 0.76 5.79
C ILE A 20 2.39 0.66 7.32
N PRO A 21 1.81 1.69 7.97
CA PRO A 21 1.46 1.65 9.39
C PRO A 21 0.49 0.51 9.72
N MET A 22 0.63 -0.08 10.91
CA MET A 22 -0.17 -1.24 11.33
C MET A 22 -1.67 -0.93 11.42
N GLU A 23 -2.04 0.33 11.66
CA GLU A 23 -3.41 0.80 11.65
C GLU A 23 -4.05 0.63 10.27
N ILE A 24 -3.29 0.93 9.20
CA ILE A 24 -3.76 0.73 7.81
C ILE A 24 -3.81 -0.77 7.49
N VAL A 25 -2.78 -1.54 7.89
CA VAL A 25 -2.74 -2.99 7.72
C VAL A 25 -3.97 -3.66 8.34
N ARG A 26 -4.30 -3.29 9.59
CA ARG A 26 -5.47 -3.82 10.30
C ARG A 26 -6.79 -3.36 9.69
N ALA A 27 -6.91 -2.06 9.36
CA ALA A 27 -8.13 -1.51 8.78
C ALA A 27 -8.47 -2.12 7.41
N LEU A 28 -7.44 -2.46 6.62
CA LEU A 28 -7.61 -3.07 5.31
C LEU A 28 -7.55 -4.60 5.35
N ASP A 29 -7.30 -5.26 6.49
CA ASP A 29 -7.02 -6.70 6.60
C ASP A 29 -5.93 -7.16 5.60
N LEU A 30 -4.81 -6.44 5.55
CA LEU A 30 -3.66 -6.82 4.72
C LEU A 30 -2.89 -7.96 5.37
N LYS A 31 -2.54 -8.98 4.58
CA LYS A 31 -1.78 -10.14 5.05
C LYS A 31 -0.39 -10.17 4.44
N GLU A 32 0.53 -10.82 5.15
CA GLU A 32 1.88 -11.06 4.62
C GLU A 32 1.78 -11.82 3.29
N LYS A 33 2.63 -11.47 2.33
CA LYS A 33 2.66 -12.03 0.95
C LYS A 33 1.42 -11.74 0.10
N GLU A 34 0.46 -10.96 0.60
CA GLU A 34 -0.64 -10.45 -0.22
C GLU A 34 -0.11 -9.47 -1.27
N LYS A 35 -0.69 -9.50 -2.48
CA LYS A 35 -0.35 -8.59 -3.56
C LYS A 35 -1.32 -7.42 -3.60
N LEU A 36 -0.80 -6.22 -3.77
CA LEU A 36 -1.55 -4.99 -4.00
C LEU A 36 -1.26 -4.48 -5.40
N SER A 37 -2.28 -3.93 -6.05
CA SER A 37 -2.10 -3.12 -7.24
C SER A 37 -1.57 -1.75 -6.82
N ILE A 38 -0.59 -1.21 -7.55
CA ILE A 38 -0.03 0.13 -7.32
C ILE A 38 -0.02 0.89 -8.65
N TRP A 39 -0.52 2.13 -8.64
CA TRP A 39 -0.48 3.01 -9.80
C TRP A 39 -0.40 4.48 -9.39
N LEU A 40 -0.07 5.35 -10.34
CA LEU A 40 -0.05 6.79 -10.20
C LEU A 40 -1.32 7.38 -10.80
N ASP A 41 -2.01 8.25 -10.06
CA ASP A 41 -3.07 9.10 -10.58
C ASP A 41 -2.72 10.57 -10.33
N ASN A 42 -2.43 11.29 -11.41
CA ASN A 42 -2.01 12.70 -11.41
C ASN A 42 -0.83 12.95 -10.45
N SER A 43 -1.13 13.22 -9.17
CA SER A 43 -0.18 13.53 -8.10
C SER A 43 -0.19 12.53 -6.93
N HIS A 44 -0.92 11.43 -7.02
CA HIS A 44 -1.10 10.47 -5.91
C HIS A 44 -0.64 9.06 -6.29
N ILE A 45 0.09 8.41 -5.39
CA ILE A 45 0.30 6.97 -5.45
C ILE A 45 -0.93 6.31 -4.82
N ILE A 46 -1.60 5.46 -5.58
CA ILE A 46 -2.75 4.68 -5.14
C ILE A 46 -2.33 3.23 -5.01
N MET A 47 -2.73 2.59 -3.91
CA MET A 47 -2.56 1.16 -3.68
C MET A 47 -3.93 0.54 -3.35
N GLU A 48 -4.29 -0.56 -4.00
CA GLU A 48 -5.57 -1.24 -3.79
C GLU A 48 -5.37 -2.75 -3.65
N LYS A 49 -6.24 -3.38 -2.86
CA LYS A 49 -6.37 -4.84 -2.83
C LYS A 49 -6.72 -5.36 -4.22
N VAL A 50 -6.00 -6.39 -4.67
CA VAL A 50 -6.38 -7.10 -5.88
C VAL A 50 -7.69 -7.83 -5.60
N LYS A 51 -8.79 -7.39 -6.20
CA LYS A 51 -10.04 -8.14 -6.17
C LYS A 51 -9.74 -9.52 -6.77
N LYS A 52 -9.97 -10.59 -6.01
CA LYS A 52 -10.03 -11.92 -6.61
C LYS A 52 -11.10 -11.84 -7.69
N LYS A 53 -10.73 -12.00 -8.96
CA LYS A 53 -11.73 -12.36 -9.96
C LYS A 53 -12.33 -13.67 -9.45
N GLU A 54 -13.61 -13.64 -9.08
CA GLU A 54 -14.42 -14.85 -9.04
C GLU A 54 -14.34 -15.41 -10.47
N GLN A 55 -13.54 -16.47 -10.63
CA GLN A 55 -13.58 -17.36 -11.78
C GLN A 55 -14.40 -18.57 -11.39
#